data_AF-A0A9W6W3C9-F1
#
_entry.id   AF-A0A9W6W3C9-F1
#
_cell.length_a   1.000
_cell.length_b   1.000
_cell.length_c   1.000
_cell.angle_alpha   90.00
_cell.angle_beta   90.00
_cell.angle_gamma   90.00
#
_symmetry.space_group_name_H-M   'P 1'
#
loop_
_entity.id
_entity.type
_entity.pdbx_description
1 polymer ?
#
loop_
_entity_poly.entity_id
_entity_poly.type
_entity_poly.pdbx_seq_one_letter_code
_entity_poly.pdbx_strand_id
1 'polypeptide(L)'
;MVEGQVITAGQQGLDRLPGRGDDAAGIEMEGAGVSIAGHLNQSLPVLIVRGISDRADGTKGTTDRRGTRETAARHAAAFAFALVGDLDGGADETR
;
A
#
# COMPACT_ATOMS: atom_id res chain seq x y z
N MET A 1 -4.36 -14.29 -15.24
CA MET A 1 -4.45 -12.82 -15.38
C MET A 1 -4.81 -12.27 -14.01
N VAL A 2 -3.82 -11.90 -13.19
CA VAL A 2 -4.07 -11.21 -11.93
C VAL A 2 -3.83 -9.74 -12.22
N GLU A 3 -4.91 -8.96 -12.38
CA GLU A 3 -4.82 -7.52 -12.60
C GLU A 3 -4.43 -6.83 -11.29
N GLY A 4 -3.13 -6.68 -11.06
CA GLY A 4 -2.63 -5.76 -10.04
C GLY A 4 -2.76 -4.33 -10.55
N GLN A 5 -3.81 -3.62 -10.15
CA GLN A 5 -3.90 -2.18 -10.42
C GLN A 5 -2.93 -1.42 -9.51
N VAL A 6 -1.87 -0.90 -10.11
CA VAL A 6 -0.94 0.04 -9.49
C VAL A 6 -1.46 1.46 -9.72
N ILE A 7 -1.80 2.18 -8.65
CA ILE A 7 -2.18 3.60 -8.70
C ILE A 7 -1.07 4.40 -8.01
N THR A 8 -0.22 5.08 -8.79
CA THR A 8 0.73 6.08 -8.29
C THR A 8 0.17 7.47 -8.54
N ALA A 9 0.12 8.30 -7.50
CA ALA A 9 0.02 9.75 -7.65
C ALA A 9 1.03 10.41 -6.70
N GLY A 10 2.00 11.11 -7.26
CA GLY A 10 2.95 11.92 -6.51
C GLY A 10 2.26 13.09 -5.80
N GLN A 11 2.94 13.68 -4.82
CA GLN A 11 2.41 14.67 -3.87
C GLN A 11 1.94 16.02 -4.47
N GLN A 12 1.82 16.13 -5.79
CA GLN A 12 1.40 17.32 -6.52
C GLN A 12 0.30 16.92 -7.51
N GLY A 13 -0.97 16.92 -7.07
CA GLY A 13 -2.10 16.88 -8.01
C GLY A 13 -3.14 15.79 -7.81
N LEU A 14 -3.76 15.71 -6.62
CA LEU A 14 -5.08 15.05 -6.51
C LEU A 14 -6.09 15.70 -7.49
N ASP A 15 -6.01 17.01 -7.67
CA ASP A 15 -6.85 17.78 -8.61
C ASP A 15 -6.45 17.65 -10.09
N ARG A 16 -5.36 16.94 -10.41
CA ARG A 16 -4.80 16.86 -11.78
C ARG A 16 -4.95 15.50 -12.45
N LEU A 17 -5.71 14.57 -11.87
CA LEU A 17 -6.00 13.27 -12.48
C LEU A 17 -7.41 13.31 -13.10
N PRO A 18 -7.56 13.64 -14.41
CA PRO A 18 -8.85 13.61 -15.06
C PRO A 18 -9.40 12.18 -15.08
N GLY A 19 -10.54 11.96 -14.41
CA GLY A 19 -11.39 10.78 -14.58
C GLY A 19 -10.92 9.47 -13.93
N ARG A 20 -9.98 9.50 -12.98
CA ARG A 20 -9.45 8.27 -12.34
C ARG A 20 -9.30 8.32 -10.82
N GLY A 21 -9.82 9.38 -10.19
CA GLY A 21 -9.75 9.60 -8.75
C GLY A 21 -10.76 8.81 -7.91
N ASP A 22 -11.76 8.17 -8.52
CA ASP A 22 -12.89 7.59 -7.76
C ASP A 22 -12.58 6.24 -7.09
N ASP A 23 -11.58 5.48 -7.57
CA ASP A 23 -11.24 4.14 -7.04
C ASP A 23 -9.93 4.10 -6.24
N ALA A 24 -9.21 5.22 -6.10
CA ALA A 24 -7.95 5.26 -5.38
C ALA A 24 -8.18 5.28 -3.86
N ALA A 25 -7.87 4.17 -3.18
CA ALA A 25 -8.03 4.07 -1.71
C ALA A 25 -6.99 4.88 -0.91
N GLY A 26 -5.89 5.31 -1.54
CA GLY A 26 -4.84 6.10 -0.90
C GLY A 26 -3.66 6.41 -1.83
N ILE A 27 -2.75 7.26 -1.36
CA ILE A 27 -1.52 7.63 -2.08
C ILE A 27 -0.28 7.30 -1.25
N GLU A 28 0.78 6.84 -1.92
CA GLU A 28 2.08 6.51 -1.35
C GLU A 28 3.16 6.63 -2.45
N MET A 29 4.43 6.31 -2.15
CA MET A 29 5.55 6.66 -3.04
C MET A 29 6.41 5.46 -3.47
N GLU A 30 6.16 4.25 -2.97
CA GLU A 30 7.08 3.12 -3.11
C GLU A 30 6.44 1.88 -3.77
N GLY A 31 5.17 1.63 -3.52
CA GLY A 31 4.46 0.39 -3.83
C GLY A 31 4.41 0.11 -5.32
N ALA A 32 4.25 1.14 -6.15
CA ALA A 32 4.29 0.97 -7.60
C ALA A 32 5.63 0.50 -8.14
N GLY A 33 6.72 1.09 -7.64
CA GLY A 33 8.07 0.68 -8.01
C GLY A 33 8.32 -0.77 -7.62
N VAL A 34 7.92 -1.16 -6.40
CA VAL A 34 8.01 -2.54 -5.91
C VAL A 34 7.19 -3.51 -6.78
N SER A 35 5.97 -3.12 -7.15
CA SER A 35 5.07 -3.95 -7.97
C SER A 35 5.62 -4.16 -9.39
N ILE A 36 6.17 -3.10 -10.00
CA ILE A 36 6.83 -3.18 -11.30
C ILE A 36 8.07 -4.07 -11.22
N ALA A 37 8.88 -3.93 -10.17
CA ALA A 37 10.07 -4.76 -9.97
C ALA A 37 9.69 -6.24 -9.84
N GLY A 38 8.63 -6.57 -9.09
CA GLY A 38 8.11 -7.94 -9.01
C GLY A 38 7.59 -8.45 -10.35
N HIS A 39 6.85 -7.62 -11.10
CA HIS A 39 6.37 -7.98 -12.42
C HIS A 39 7.51 -8.32 -13.39
N LEU A 40 8.56 -7.49 -13.41
CA LEU A 40 9.75 -7.70 -14.24
C LEU A 40 10.59 -8.90 -13.77
N ASN A 41 10.54 -9.24 -12.48
CA ASN A 41 11.19 -10.40 -11.91
C ASN A 41 10.29 -11.64 -12.01
N GLN A 42 10.18 -12.19 -13.22
CA GLN A 42 9.42 -13.44 -13.48
C GLN A 42 7.93 -13.36 -13.09
N SER A 43 7.33 -12.17 -13.11
CA SER A 43 5.96 -11.96 -12.66
C SER A 43 5.71 -12.44 -11.23
N LEU A 44 6.68 -12.21 -10.34
CA LEU A 44 6.55 -12.54 -8.92
C LEU A 44 5.28 -11.88 -8.34
N PRO A 45 4.40 -12.64 -7.67
CA PRO A 45 3.26 -12.07 -6.98
C PRO A 45 3.71 -11.07 -5.92
N VAL A 46 3.14 -9.86 -5.95
CA VAL A 46 3.44 -8.78 -5.00
C VAL A 46 2.14 -8.33 -4.34
N LEU A 47 2.18 -8.16 -3.02
CA LEU A 47 1.14 -7.51 -2.24
C LEU A 47 1.75 -6.33 -1.48
N ILE A 48 1.11 -5.17 -1.56
CA ILE A 48 1.50 -3.97 -0.82
C ILE A 48 0.52 -3.76 0.35
N VAL A 49 1.03 -3.73 1.58
CA VAL A 49 0.26 -3.43 2.79
C VAL A 49 0.67 -2.07 3.32
N ARG A 50 -0.30 -1.16 3.52
CA ARG A 50 -0.02 0.21 4.00
C ARG A 50 -0.94 0.59 5.16
N GLY A 51 -0.34 1.19 6.19
CA GLY A 51 -1.08 1.87 7.24
C GLY A 51 -1.39 3.31 6.85
N ILE A 52 -2.62 3.76 7.11
CA ILE A 52 -3.05 5.12 6.82
C ILE A 52 -2.53 6.07 7.92
N SER A 53 -1.57 6.94 7.58
CA SER A 53 -0.97 7.87 8.54
C SER A 53 -1.65 9.24 8.61
N ASP A 54 -2.27 9.66 7.51
CA ASP A 54 -2.92 10.95 7.34
C ASP A 54 -3.87 10.92 6.14
N ARG A 55 -4.67 11.99 5.99
CA ARG A 55 -5.68 12.12 4.93
C ARG A 55 -5.17 12.77 3.65
N ALA A 56 -3.87 13.08 3.56
CA ALA A 56 -3.28 13.78 2.41
C ALA A 56 -4.01 15.09 2.02
N ASP A 57 -4.70 15.73 2.98
CA ASP A 57 -5.51 16.95 2.80
C ASP A 57 -4.69 18.25 2.88
N GLY A 58 -3.36 18.14 2.77
CA GLY A 58 -2.44 19.27 2.89
C GLY A 58 -2.19 19.77 4.33
N THR A 59 -2.88 19.23 5.34
CA THR A 59 -2.75 19.69 6.75
C THR A 59 -1.61 19.00 7.51
N LYS A 60 -0.83 18.15 6.83
CA LYS A 60 0.23 17.32 7.41
C LYS A 60 1.31 18.13 8.15
N GLY A 61 1.62 19.34 7.69
CA GLY A 61 2.63 20.22 8.30
C GLY A 61 2.21 20.81 9.66
N THR A 62 0.92 20.98 9.92
CA THR A 62 0.38 21.47 11.20
C THR A 62 -0.05 20.34 12.13
N THR A 63 -0.17 19.12 11.58
CA THR A 63 -0.84 17.98 12.20
C THR A 63 0.06 16.76 12.30
N ASP A 64 1.38 16.90 12.28
CA ASP A 64 2.31 15.84 12.70
C ASP A 64 2.11 15.62 14.23
N ARG A 65 0.97 14.99 14.54
CA ARG A 65 0.54 14.51 15.83
C ARG A 65 1.44 13.33 16.15
N ARG A 66 2.47 13.59 16.97
CA ARG A 66 3.04 12.66 17.96
C ARG A 66 2.81 11.16 17.66
N GLY A 67 3.42 10.60 16.61
CA GLY A 67 3.48 9.14 16.41
C GLY A 67 2.37 8.46 15.60
N THR A 68 1.52 9.19 14.85
CA THR A 68 0.51 8.54 13.97
C THR A 68 1.15 7.68 12.86
N ARG A 69 2.29 8.10 12.29
CA ARG A 69 3.03 7.28 11.31
C ARG A 69 3.56 5.98 11.91
N GLU A 70 4.13 6.04 13.11
CA GLU A 70 4.63 4.84 13.79
C GLU A 70 3.48 3.89 14.12
N THR A 71 2.36 4.41 14.60
CA THR A 71 1.14 3.61 14.85
C THR A 71 0.63 2.95 13.56
N ALA A 72 0.53 3.71 12.48
CA ALA A 72 0.14 3.19 11.17
C ALA A 72 1.09 2.09 10.68
N ALA A 73 2.40 2.27 10.86
CA ALA A 73 3.40 1.26 10.50
C ALA A 73 3.26 -0.02 11.36
N ARG A 74 3.04 0.11 12.67
CA ARG A 74 2.81 -1.03 13.57
C ARG A 74 1.57 -1.85 13.16
N HIS A 75 0.46 -1.18 12.82
CA HIS A 75 -0.74 -1.89 12.35
C HIS A 75 -0.52 -2.59 11.02
N ALA A 76 0.15 -1.94 10.06
CA ALA A 76 0.49 -2.55 8.77
C ALA A 76 1.37 -3.79 8.95
N ALA A 77 2.39 -3.70 9.79
CA ALA A 77 3.27 -4.82 10.09
C ALA A 77 2.53 -5.97 10.78
N ALA A 78 1.70 -5.69 11.78
CA ALA A 78 0.89 -6.70 12.46
C ALA A 78 -0.02 -7.46 11.48
N PHE A 79 -0.68 -6.74 10.57
CA PHE A 79 -1.49 -7.35 9.52
C PHE A 79 -0.65 -8.22 8.57
N ALA A 80 0.50 -7.72 8.12
CA ALA A 80 1.36 -8.46 7.20
C ALA A 80 1.87 -9.77 7.83
N PHE A 81 2.27 -9.76 9.11
CA PHE A 81 2.70 -10.98 9.80
C PHE A 81 1.55 -11.97 9.99
N ALA A 82 0.35 -11.51 10.33
CA ALA A 82 -0.82 -12.37 10.43
C ALA A 82 -1.13 -13.04 9.09
N LEU A 83 -1.11 -12.26 8.00
CA LEU A 83 -1.34 -12.79 6.65
C LEU A 83 -0.28 -13.82 6.23
N VAL A 84 0.99 -13.58 6.51
CA VAL A 84 2.05 -14.57 6.23
C VAL A 84 1.81 -15.86 7.01
N GLY A 85 1.45 -15.75 8.30
CA GLY A 85 1.09 -16.92 9.12
C GLY A 85 -0.09 -17.72 8.54
N ASP A 86 -1.12 -17.05 8.04
CA ASP A 86 -2.28 -17.72 7.41
C ASP A 86 -1.90 -18.40 6.09
N LEU A 87 -1.03 -17.78 5.29
CA LEU A 87 -0.55 -18.37 4.02
C LEU A 87 0.35 -19.58 4.25
N ASP A 88 1.22 -19.52 5.26
CA ASP A 88 2.10 -20.64 5.63
C ASP A 88 1.28 -21.80 6.24
N GLY A 89 0.26 -21.49 7.05
CA GLY A 89 -0.65 -22.49 7.61
C GLY A 89 -1.55 -23.16 6.58
N GLY A 90 -2.04 -22.40 5.58
CA GLY A 90 -2.84 -22.94 4.48
C GLY A 90 -2.01 -23.78 3.48
N ALA A 91 -0.70 -23.57 3.40
CA ALA A 91 0.20 -24.39 2.62
C ALA A 91 0.41 -25.81 3.21
N ASP A 92 0.21 -25.97 4.53
CA ASP A 92 0.33 -27.26 5.23
C ASP A 92 -0.92 -28.14 5.08
N GLU A 93 -2.12 -27.55 4.95
CA GLU A 93 -3.36 -28.31 4.72
C GLU A 93 -3.50 -28.87 3.28
N THR A 94 -2.64 -28.44 2.35
CA THR A 94 -2.70 -28.83 0.92
C THR A 94 -1.57 -29.78 0.51
N ARG A 95 -0.82 -30.36 1.45
CA ARG A 95 0.31 -31.29 1.18
C ARG A 95 0.00 -32.74 1.54
#